data_AF-A0A396P4R7-F1
#
_entry.id   AF-A0A396P4R7-F1
#
_cell.length_a   1.000
_cell.length_b   1.000
_cell.length_c   1.000
_cell.angle_alpha   90.00
_cell.angle_beta   90.00
_cell.angle_gamma   90.00
#
_symmetry.space_group_name_H-M   'P 1'
#
loop_
_entity.id
_entity.type
_entity.pdbx_description
1 polymer ?
#
loop_
_entity_poly.entity_id
_entity_poly.type
_entity_poly.pdbx_seq_one_letter_code
_entity_poly.pdbx_strand_id
1 'polypeptide(L)' 'MTVFHPKKPEKEVISMRIPKDVLEILDQKSAQANISRNEFINQCILFALAHMENEA' A
#
# COMPACT_ATOMS: atom_id res chain seq x y z
N MET A 1 1.52 4.85 -36.69
CA MET A 1 2.18 3.72 -36.00
C MET A 1 2.54 4.17 -34.59
N THR A 2 2.08 3.47 -33.57
CA THR A 2 2.41 3.78 -32.17
C THR A 2 3.65 2.98 -31.76
N VAL A 3 4.70 3.68 -31.34
CA VAL A 3 5.96 3.08 -30.85
C VAL A 3 5.84 2.94 -29.33
N PHE A 4 6.13 1.76 -28.80
CA PHE A 4 6.16 1.52 -27.36
C PHE A 4 7.35 2.27 -26.72
N HIS A 5 7.07 3.05 -25.69
CA HIS A 5 8.09 3.73 -24.88
C HIS A 5 7.99 3.20 -23.45
N PRO A 6 8.96 2.39 -22.97
CA PRO A 6 8.96 1.91 -21.60
C PRO A 6 9.03 3.09 -20.63
N LYS A 7 8.10 3.16 -19.68
CA LYS A 7 8.09 4.15 -18.59
C LYS A 7 8.60 3.49 -17.31
N LYS A 8 9.39 4.24 -16.54
CA LYS A 8 9.77 3.81 -15.19
C LYS A 8 8.50 3.77 -14.33
N PRO A 9 8.25 2.70 -13.57
CA PRO A 9 7.13 2.67 -12.62
C PRO A 9 7.30 3.81 -11.61
N GLU A 10 6.26 4.59 -11.36
CA GLU A 10 6.30 5.64 -10.32
C GLU A 10 6.38 5.05 -8.90
N LYS A 11 5.96 3.80 -8.73
CA LYS A 11 5.97 3.08 -7.46
C LYS A 11 6.93 1.89 -7.55
N GLU A 12 7.84 1.79 -6.59
CA GLU A 12 8.71 0.63 -6.43
C GLU A 12 7.90 -0.55 -5.85
N VAL A 13 8.05 -1.73 -6.45
CA VAL A 13 7.44 -2.96 -5.92
C VAL A 13 8.39 -3.55 -4.89
N ILE A 14 7.89 -3.74 -3.68
CA ILE A 14 8.64 -4.37 -2.58
C ILE A 14 7.97 -5.67 -2.15
N SER A 15 8.77 -6.58 -1.59
CA SER A 15 8.29 -7.77 -0.90
C SER A 15 8.45 -7.58 0.60
N MET A 16 7.37 -7.77 1.37
CA MET A 16 7.38 -7.64 2.82
C MET A 16 6.74 -8.85 3.49
N ARG A 17 7.26 -9.24 4.66
CA ARG A 17 6.67 -10.31 5.49
C ARG A 17 5.70 -9.68 6.48
N ILE A 18 4.48 -10.20 6.53
CA ILE A 18 3.42 -9.77 7.44
C ILE A 18 2.83 -11.02 8.12
N PRO A 19 2.51 -10.97 9.43
CA PRO A 19 1.74 -12.02 10.09
C PRO A 19 0.44 -12.34 9.35
N LYS A 20 0.06 -13.63 9.31
CA LYS A 20 -1.09 -14.09 8.52
C LYS A 20 -2.42 -13.48 8.99
N ASP A 21 -2.61 -13.42 10.29
CA ASP A 21 -3.76 -12.79 10.95
C ASP A 21 -3.90 -11.30 10.59
N VAL A 22 -2.79 -10.57 10.58
CA VAL A 22 -2.77 -9.17 10.14
C VAL A 22 -3.13 -9.06 8.65
N LEU A 23 -2.63 -9.97 7.80
CA LEU A 23 -2.96 -10.00 6.38
C LEU A 23 -4.46 -10.23 6.14
N GLU A 24 -5.10 -11.13 6.90
CA GLU A 24 -6.54 -11.38 6.84
C GLU A 24 -7.36 -10.14 7.22
N ILE A 25 -6.91 -9.38 8.23
CA ILE A 25 -7.54 -8.10 8.61
C ILE A 25 -7.41 -7.07 7.48
N LEU A 26 -6.22 -6.93 6.88
CA LEU A 26 -6.00 -6.03 5.74
C LEU A 26 -6.91 -6.40 4.56
N ASP A 27 -7.08 -7.69 4.28
CA ASP A 27 -7.98 -8.19 3.24
C ASP A 27 -9.43 -7.82 3.50
N GLN A 28 -9.93 -8.11 4.70
CA GLN A 28 -11.29 -7.78 5.07
C GLN A 28 -11.57 -6.27 4.99
N LYS A 29 -10.65 -5.44 5.49
CA LYS A 29 -10.80 -3.99 5.50
C LYS A 29 -10.72 -3.38 4.10
N SER A 30 -9.79 -3.85 3.27
CA SER A 30 -9.66 -3.39 1.89
C SER A 30 -10.90 -3.74 1.05
N ALA A 31 -11.47 -4.94 1.24
CA ALA A 31 -12.73 -5.34 0.64
C ALA A 31 -13.92 -4.49 1.10
N GLN A 32 -14.03 -4.19 2.40
CA GLN A 32 -15.08 -3.30 2.94
C GLN A 32 -15.00 -1.88 2.36
N ALA A 33 -13.78 -1.39 2.10
CA ALA A 33 -13.54 -0.10 1.48
C ALA A 33 -13.61 -0.11 -0.06
N ASN A 34 -13.82 -1.28 -0.68
CA ASN A 34 -13.84 -1.48 -2.13
C ASN A 34 -12.57 -0.97 -2.83
N ILE A 35 -11.40 -1.21 -2.24
CA ILE A 35 -10.08 -0.86 -2.80
C ILE A 35 -9.12 -2.06 -2.74
N SER A 36 -8.01 -1.99 -3.47
CA SER A 36 -7.01 -3.06 -3.41
C SER A 36 -6.31 -3.12 -2.05
N ARG A 37 -5.90 -4.32 -1.62
CA ARG A 37 -5.06 -4.51 -0.42
C ARG A 37 -3.84 -3.59 -0.43
N ASN A 38 -3.16 -3.46 -1.58
CA ASN A 38 -1.95 -2.65 -1.68
C ASN A 38 -2.25 -1.15 -1.50
N GLU A 39 -3.38 -0.69 -2.06
CA GLU A 39 -3.85 0.68 -1.86
C GLU A 39 -4.17 0.94 -0.38
N PHE A 40 -4.88 0.01 0.27
CA PHE A 40 -5.21 0.10 1.70
C PHE A 40 -3.95 0.13 2.58
N ILE A 41 -2.99 -0.77 2.35
CA ILE A 41 -1.70 -0.79 3.08
C ILE A 41 -0.98 0.55 2.97
N ASN A 42 -0.91 1.12 1.77
CA ASN A 42 -0.26 2.41 1.56
C ASN A 42 -0.97 3.54 2.32
N GLN A 43 -2.30 3.57 2.31
CA GLN A 43 -3.07 4.55 3.09
C GLN A 43 -2.86 4.41 4.60
N CYS A 44 -2.79 3.17 5.11
CA CYS A 44 -2.45 2.92 6.51
C CYS A 44 -1.06 3.44 6.87
N ILE A 45 -0.06 3.18 6.03
CA ILE A 45 1.32 3.65 6.24
C ILE A 45 1.37 5.18 6.24
N LEU A 46 0.76 5.84 5.25
CA LEU A 46 0.72 7.29 5.16
C LEU A 46 0.00 7.93 6.35
N PHE A 47 -1.13 7.34 6.76
CA PHE A 47 -1.86 7.80 7.93
C PHE A 47 -1.00 7.69 9.20
N ALA A 48 -0.36 6.55 9.41
CA ALA A 48 0.50 6.33 10.56
C ALA A 48 1.65 7.35 10.59
N LEU A 49 2.36 7.54 9.48
CA LEU A 49 3.46 8.51 9.38
C LEU A 49 3.01 9.95 9.63
N ALA A 50 1.82 10.34 9.17
CA ALA A 50 1.29 11.70 9.37
C ALA A 50 0.86 11.98 10.84
N HIS A 51 0.64 10.92 11.63
CA HIS A 51 0.18 11.02 13.02
C HIS A 51 1.18 10.44 14.03
N MET A 52 2.37 10.06 13.59
CA MET A 52 3.49 9.84 14.49
C MET A 52 3.90 11.21 15.03
N GLU A 53 3.89 11.38 16.35
CA GLU A 53 4.47 12.58 16.95
C GLU A 53 5.92 12.70 16.47
N ASN A 54 6.26 13.83 15.87
CA ASN A 54 7.66 14.16 15.66
C ASN A 54 8.25 14.37 17.05
N GLU A 55 8.96 13.36 17.57
CA GLU A 55 9.97 13.63 18.60
C GLU A 55 10.95 14.63 17.97
N ALA A 56 10.80 15.90 18.37
CA ALA A 56 11.72 16.98 18.07
C ALA A 56 12.90 16.96 19.06
#